data_AF-G9NUB4-F1
#
_entry.id   AF-G9NUB4-F1
#
_cell.length_a   1.000
_cell.length_b   1.000
_cell.length_c   1.000
_cell.angle_alpha   90.00
_cell.angle_beta   90.00
_cell.angle_gamma   90.00
#
_symmetry.space_group_name_H-M   'P 1'
#
loop_
_entity.id
_entity.type
_entity.pdbx_description
1 polymer ?
#
loop_
_entity_poly.entity_id
_entity_poly.type
_entity_poly.pdbx_seq_one_letter_code
_entity_poly.pdbx_strand_id
1 'polypeptide(L)'
;MQEDQALAEPERRVSLREETIVLRWLFGYLDKRNLPGWTKPLRWPHTLSTWLPKKPKTRFREATLLGIDIDGIKEQDGMPVQFHIGISILHTTDLHNLCHDPLPFKESHANIIRSFHWVVQDPNYFNKHDNRFCFGKYKCIPLSSLEECLKKLLRPHYPLILVVHGISLERIVLQKLNIRLNPIFTIDTTKAARYPLQELHDSTLKKLLQDFNIPFTGGLLHFAGNDAHFALRALLMIAVRDARRELDDTPAWVSVFEAVAQAPLPPRPLTRQERVAIQRRKMKDLKQLEEKRARD
;
A
#
# COMPACT_ATOMS: atom_id res chain seq x y z
N MET A 1 35.18 -48.12 5.55
CA MET A 1 34.91 -46.70 5.78
C MET A 1 35.06 -45.98 4.46
N GLN A 2 33.94 -45.70 3.81
CA GLN A 2 33.86 -44.71 2.75
C GLN A 2 32.68 -43.83 3.16
N GLU A 3 33.00 -42.58 3.48
CA GLU A 3 32.04 -41.56 3.91
C GLU A 3 31.20 -41.14 2.70
N ASP A 4 29.89 -41.26 2.85
CA ASP A 4 28.90 -40.62 2.00
C ASP A 4 29.09 -39.10 2.06
N GLN A 5 29.64 -38.51 1.01
CA GLN A 5 29.50 -37.08 0.76
C GLN A 5 28.06 -36.81 0.33
N ALA A 6 27.24 -36.40 1.30
CA ALA A 6 25.95 -35.79 1.04
C ALA A 6 26.17 -34.55 0.15
N LEU A 7 25.84 -34.68 -1.13
CA LEU A 7 25.71 -33.57 -2.08
C LEU A 7 24.69 -32.59 -1.50
N ALA A 8 25.18 -31.44 -1.03
CA ALA A 8 24.32 -30.33 -0.64
C ALA A 8 23.43 -29.97 -1.83
N GLU A 9 22.11 -30.06 -1.66
CA GLU A 9 21.16 -29.60 -2.67
C GLU A 9 21.49 -28.14 -3.04
N PRO A 10 21.49 -27.78 -4.34
CA PRO A 10 21.74 -26.40 -4.73
C PRO A 10 20.68 -25.51 -4.08
N GLU A 11 21.13 -24.46 -3.36
CA GLU A 11 20.25 -23.44 -2.80
C GLU A 11 19.23 -23.02 -3.85
N ARG A 12 17.94 -23.29 -3.61
CA ARG A 12 16.86 -22.93 -4.52
C ARG A 12 16.78 -21.41 -4.61
N ARG A 13 17.44 -20.83 -5.61
CA ARG A 13 17.40 -19.38 -5.87
C ARG A 13 16.03 -18.99 -6.39
N VAL A 14 15.41 -18.01 -5.74
CA VAL A 14 14.15 -17.43 -6.21
C VAL A 14 14.40 -16.66 -7.50
N SER A 15 13.57 -16.89 -8.52
CA SER A 15 13.69 -16.20 -9.80
C SER A 15 13.15 -14.77 -9.72
N LEU A 16 13.83 -13.86 -10.46
CA LEU A 16 13.38 -12.49 -10.63
C LEU A 16 11.99 -12.48 -11.30
N ARG A 17 11.11 -11.57 -10.86
CA ARG A 17 9.72 -11.46 -11.33
C ARG A 17 9.47 -10.14 -12.04
N GLU A 18 8.38 -10.09 -12.82
CA GLU A 18 8.08 -8.95 -13.69
C GLU A 18 7.80 -7.72 -12.85
N GLU A 19 7.08 -7.91 -11.75
CA GLU A 19 6.74 -6.90 -10.76
C GLU A 19 8.00 -6.23 -10.19
N THR A 20 9.02 -7.02 -9.84
CA THR A 20 10.30 -6.51 -9.34
C THR A 20 11.02 -5.71 -10.44
N ILE A 21 11.01 -6.19 -11.68
CA ILE A 21 11.63 -5.46 -12.80
C ILE A 21 10.93 -4.13 -13.08
N VAL A 22 9.59 -4.09 -13.01
CA VAL A 22 8.83 -2.84 -13.11
C VAL A 22 9.25 -1.87 -12.00
N LEU A 23 9.49 -2.34 -10.77
CA LEU A 23 10.02 -1.50 -9.69
C LEU A 23 11.41 -0.94 -10.00
N ARG A 24 12.34 -1.78 -10.48
CA ARG A 24 13.69 -1.32 -10.88
C ARG A 24 13.62 -0.27 -11.98
N TRP A 25 12.73 -0.46 -12.94
CA TRP A 25 12.51 0.49 -14.03
C TRP A 25 11.88 1.81 -13.54
N LEU A 26 10.87 1.71 -12.67
CA LEU A 26 10.13 2.85 -12.12
C LEU A 26 11.04 3.77 -11.30
N PHE A 27 11.91 3.20 -10.47
CA PHE A 27 12.83 3.95 -9.61
C PHE A 27 14.22 4.15 -10.22
N GLY A 28 14.43 3.69 -11.46
CA GLY A 28 15.58 4.06 -12.29
C GLY A 28 16.89 3.37 -11.94
N TYR A 29 16.83 2.18 -11.35
CA TYR A 29 17.99 1.33 -11.02
C TYR A 29 18.00 -0.02 -11.77
N LEU A 30 17.18 -0.15 -12.82
CA LEU A 30 17.23 -1.29 -13.74
C LEU A 30 18.55 -1.31 -14.52
N ASP A 31 19.44 -2.26 -14.21
CA ASP A 31 20.57 -2.60 -15.07
C ASP A 31 20.17 -3.70 -16.06
N LYS A 32 20.11 -3.35 -17.35
CA LYS A 32 19.78 -4.28 -18.44
C LYS A 32 20.80 -5.41 -18.59
N ARG A 33 22.01 -5.26 -18.07
CA ARG A 33 23.09 -6.26 -18.16
C ARG A 33 22.92 -7.40 -17.15
N ASN A 34 22.15 -7.18 -16.07
CA ASN A 34 22.01 -8.09 -14.94
C ASN A 34 20.58 -8.65 -14.80
N LEU A 35 19.94 -9.04 -15.91
CA LEU A 35 18.64 -9.71 -15.91
C LEU A 35 18.77 -11.22 -16.19
N PRO A 36 19.27 -12.03 -15.23
CA PRO A 36 19.43 -13.47 -15.45
C PRO A 36 18.08 -14.15 -15.71
N GLY A 37 18.00 -14.90 -16.81
CA GLY A 37 16.81 -15.68 -17.18
C GLY A 37 15.70 -14.88 -17.88
N TRP A 38 15.89 -13.59 -18.17
CA TRP A 38 14.88 -12.78 -18.83
C TRP A 38 15.10 -12.69 -20.35
N THR A 39 14.33 -13.46 -21.13
CA THR A 39 14.49 -13.55 -22.60
C THR A 39 13.53 -12.67 -23.39
N LYS A 40 12.45 -12.18 -22.77
CA LYS A 40 11.44 -11.33 -23.43
C LYS A 40 11.66 -9.85 -23.10
N PRO A 41 11.84 -8.96 -24.10
CA PRO A 41 11.89 -7.54 -23.83
C PRO A 41 10.54 -7.05 -23.30
N LEU A 42 10.54 -6.46 -22.11
CA LEU A 42 9.39 -5.73 -21.59
C LEU A 42 9.06 -4.58 -22.54
N ARG A 43 7.80 -4.52 -22.97
CA ARG A 43 7.28 -3.40 -23.77
C ARG A 43 7.03 -2.22 -22.83
N TRP A 44 8.08 -1.42 -22.65
CA TRP A 44 8.00 -0.20 -21.85
C TRP A 44 7.07 0.80 -22.52
N PRO A 45 6.11 1.39 -21.78
CA PRO A 45 5.31 2.48 -22.32
C PRO A 45 6.24 3.64 -22.69
N HIS A 46 6.17 4.10 -23.93
CA HIS A 46 7.00 5.19 -24.47
C HIS A 46 6.68 6.56 -23.82
N THR A 47 5.66 6.62 -22.96
CA THR A 47 5.00 7.86 -22.50
C THR A 47 5.51 8.40 -21.17
N LEU A 48 6.49 7.76 -20.51
CA LEU A 48 7.01 8.28 -19.24
C LEU A 48 8.25 9.14 -19.39
N SER A 49 8.06 10.44 -19.16
CA SER A 49 9.17 11.34 -18.88
C SER A 49 9.98 10.81 -17.68
N THR A 50 11.30 10.76 -17.85
CA THR A 50 12.19 10.59 -16.69
C THR A 50 12.42 11.98 -16.14
N TRP A 51 12.25 12.17 -14.84
CA TRP A 51 12.59 13.46 -14.24
C TRP A 51 14.06 13.80 -14.51
N LEU A 52 14.31 15.08 -14.84
CA LEU A 52 15.67 15.57 -15.02
C LEU A 52 16.45 15.31 -13.72
N PRO A 53 17.59 14.62 -13.78
CA PRO A 53 18.35 14.29 -12.58
C PRO A 53 18.75 15.55 -11.82
N LYS A 54 18.13 15.80 -10.66
CA LYS A 54 18.60 16.77 -9.65
C LYS A 54 19.49 16.05 -8.65
N LYS A 55 20.33 16.75 -7.89
CA LYS A 55 21.10 16.12 -6.79
C LYS A 55 20.21 15.97 -5.54
N PRO A 56 20.18 14.82 -4.85
CA PRO A 56 20.85 13.55 -5.20
C PRO A 56 20.23 12.89 -6.44
N LYS A 57 21.07 12.29 -7.31
CA LYS A 57 20.64 11.76 -8.62
C LYS A 57 19.57 10.66 -8.48
N THR A 58 18.30 11.04 -8.48
CA THR A 58 17.18 10.12 -8.64
C THR A 58 16.80 10.05 -10.13
N ARG A 59 16.28 8.91 -10.58
CA ARG A 59 15.88 8.66 -11.97
C ARG A 59 14.45 8.11 -12.05
N PHE A 60 13.60 8.60 -11.15
CA PHE A 60 12.22 8.14 -11.06
C PHE A 60 11.48 8.44 -12.36
N ARG A 61 10.63 7.50 -12.77
CA ARG A 61 9.65 7.72 -13.82
C ARG A 61 8.41 8.35 -13.20
N GLU A 62 7.83 9.32 -13.90
CA GLU A 62 6.57 9.95 -13.48
C GLU A 62 5.41 8.95 -13.60
N ALA A 63 4.84 8.52 -12.48
CA ALA A 63 3.69 7.62 -12.48
C ALA A 63 2.89 7.79 -11.19
N THR A 64 1.66 7.30 -11.21
CA THR A 64 0.83 7.19 -10.02
C THR A 64 0.70 5.72 -9.63
N LEU A 65 1.16 5.38 -8.44
CA LEU A 65 0.92 4.08 -7.81
C LEU A 65 -0.49 4.10 -7.19
N LEU A 66 -1.35 3.20 -7.67
CA LEU A 66 -2.73 3.05 -7.24
C LEU A 66 -2.89 1.72 -6.51
N GLY A 67 -2.90 1.76 -5.18
CA GLY A 67 -3.23 0.62 -4.32
C GLY A 67 -4.73 0.35 -4.31
N ILE A 68 -5.15 -0.88 -4.59
CA ILE A 68 -6.54 -1.32 -4.43
C ILE A 68 -6.59 -2.62 -3.63
N ASP A 69 -7.58 -2.71 -2.76
CA ASP A 69 -7.96 -3.91 -2.03
C ASP A 69 -9.49 -3.98 -1.95
N ILE A 70 -10.06 -5.19 -2.02
CA ILE A 70 -11.50 -5.40 -1.87
C ILE A 70 -11.76 -6.46 -0.79
N ASP A 71 -12.67 -6.14 0.14
CA ASP A 71 -13.03 -7.02 1.25
C ASP A 71 -14.55 -7.03 1.48
N GLY A 72 -15.04 -7.98 2.29
CA GLY A 72 -16.43 -8.02 2.76
C GLY A 72 -17.45 -8.25 1.65
N ILE A 73 -17.09 -8.98 0.60
CA ILE A 73 -17.93 -9.20 -0.57
C ILE A 73 -19.17 -10.04 -0.19
N LYS A 74 -20.33 -9.57 -0.63
CA LYS A 74 -21.56 -10.35 -0.76
C LYS A 74 -21.94 -10.42 -2.22
N GLU A 75 -22.25 -11.61 -2.67
CA GLU A 75 -22.69 -11.87 -4.04
C GLU A 75 -24.17 -12.27 -4.06
N GLN A 76 -24.87 -11.90 -5.13
CA GLN A 76 -26.20 -12.38 -5.49
C GLN A 76 -26.16 -12.82 -6.94
N ASP A 77 -26.60 -14.04 -7.24
CA ASP A 77 -26.56 -14.63 -8.59
C ASP A 77 -25.16 -14.54 -9.25
N GLY A 78 -24.12 -14.71 -8.45
CA GLY A 78 -22.72 -14.62 -8.89
C GLY A 78 -22.22 -13.19 -9.17
N MET A 79 -23.01 -12.16 -8.89
CA MET A 79 -22.64 -10.75 -9.06
C MET A 79 -22.36 -10.09 -7.71
N PRO A 80 -21.28 -9.28 -7.59
CA PRO A 80 -20.98 -8.55 -6.36
C PRO A 80 -22.03 -7.46 -6.13
N VAL A 81 -22.76 -7.54 -5.02
CA VAL A 81 -23.83 -6.59 -4.67
C VAL A 81 -23.47 -5.68 -3.50
N GLN A 82 -22.57 -6.10 -2.61
CA GLN A 82 -22.08 -5.32 -1.48
C GLN A 82 -20.61 -5.69 -1.22
N PHE A 83 -19.75 -4.72 -0.96
CA PHE A 83 -18.34 -4.94 -0.62
C PHE A 83 -17.70 -3.64 -0.13
N HIS A 84 -16.48 -3.73 0.38
CA HIS A 84 -15.65 -2.57 0.67
C HIS A 84 -14.53 -2.50 -0.37
N ILE A 85 -14.21 -1.29 -0.81
CA ILE A 85 -13.06 -1.03 -1.68
C ILE A 85 -12.14 0.00 -1.02
N GLY A 86 -10.89 -0.39 -0.86
CA GLY A 86 -9.80 0.47 -0.46
C GLY A 86 -9.11 1.04 -1.67
N ILE A 87 -8.78 2.33 -1.62
CA ILE A 87 -8.08 3.00 -2.70
C ILE A 87 -6.97 3.84 -2.07
N SER A 88 -5.73 3.61 -2.44
CA SER A 88 -4.59 4.39 -1.99
C SER A 88 -3.79 4.92 -3.17
N ILE A 89 -3.37 6.18 -3.12
CA ILE A 89 -2.76 6.90 -4.24
C ILE A 89 -1.43 7.48 -3.76
N LEU A 90 -0.36 7.16 -4.47
CA LEU A 90 0.98 7.69 -4.23
C LEU A 90 1.60 8.09 -5.57
N HIS A 91 2.00 9.36 -5.72
CA HIS A 91 2.73 9.79 -6.89
C HIS A 91 4.22 9.58 -6.70
N THR A 92 4.91 9.11 -7.75
CA THR A 92 6.37 9.03 -7.72
C THR A 92 7.03 10.40 -7.69
N THR A 93 6.33 11.46 -8.11
CA THR A 93 6.75 12.85 -7.99
C THR A 93 6.88 13.29 -6.54
N ASP A 94 5.95 12.89 -5.69
CA ASP A 94 5.97 13.22 -4.26
C ASP A 94 7.18 12.55 -3.59
N LEU A 95 7.45 11.28 -3.93
CA LEU A 95 8.66 10.58 -3.49
C LEU A 95 9.94 11.23 -4.01
N HIS A 96 9.96 11.62 -5.29
CA HIS A 96 11.09 12.30 -5.91
C HIS A 96 11.41 13.60 -5.17
N ASN A 97 10.40 14.44 -4.94
CA ASN A 97 10.53 15.72 -4.25
C ASN A 97 11.07 15.53 -2.82
N LEU A 98 10.57 14.53 -2.09
CA LEU A 98 11.07 14.20 -0.75
C LEU A 98 12.54 13.78 -0.72
N CYS A 99 13.09 13.24 -1.81
CA CYS A 99 14.52 12.96 -1.91
C CYS A 99 15.38 14.23 -2.04
N HIS A 100 14.76 15.37 -2.32
CA HIS A 100 15.40 16.67 -2.49
C HIS A 100 15.10 17.65 -1.35
N ASP A 101 14.21 17.29 -0.43
CA ASP A 101 13.89 18.10 0.74
C ASP A 101 15.00 17.99 1.80
N PRO A 102 15.35 19.12 2.48
CA PRO A 102 16.33 19.10 3.55
C PRO A 102 15.80 18.30 4.75
N LEU A 103 16.66 17.44 5.30
CA LEU A 103 16.40 16.72 6.55
C LEU A 103 16.28 17.70 7.75
N PRO A 104 15.53 17.35 8.81
CA PRO A 104 14.86 16.06 9.05
C PRO A 104 13.50 15.93 8.35
N PHE A 105 13.10 14.68 8.11
CA PHE A 105 11.74 14.34 7.63
C PHE A 105 10.68 14.87 8.60
N LYS A 106 9.74 15.66 8.09
CA LYS A 106 8.59 16.13 8.87
C LYS A 106 7.53 15.03 8.93
N GLU A 107 6.75 14.96 10.00
CA GLU A 107 5.59 14.05 10.09
C GLU A 107 4.61 14.21 8.91
N SER A 108 4.52 15.42 8.32
CA SER A 108 3.72 15.66 7.13
C SER A 108 4.16 14.84 5.91
N HIS A 109 5.42 14.41 5.84
CA HIS A 109 5.94 13.58 4.75
C HIS A 109 5.42 12.14 4.82
N ALA A 110 4.94 11.68 5.99
CA ALA A 110 4.26 10.39 6.13
C ALA A 110 2.90 10.34 5.42
N ASN A 111 2.32 11.50 5.09
CA ASN A 111 0.98 11.63 4.55
C ASN A 111 0.92 11.75 3.03
N ILE A 112 2.01 11.44 2.32
CA ILE A 112 2.04 11.47 0.84
C ILE A 112 1.17 10.37 0.22
N ILE A 113 0.91 9.27 0.94
CA ILE A 113 -0.03 8.24 0.52
C ILE A 113 -1.44 8.67 0.91
N ARG A 114 -2.27 9.00 -0.08
CA ARG A 114 -3.65 9.42 0.14
C ARG A 114 -4.57 8.23 0.01
N SER A 115 -5.35 7.95 1.05
CA SER A 115 -6.18 6.76 1.11
C SER A 115 -7.67 7.07 1.30
N PHE A 116 -8.49 6.20 0.73
CA PHE A 116 -9.94 6.23 0.78
C PHE A 116 -10.46 4.84 1.12
N HIS A 117 -11.56 4.79 1.85
CA HIS A 117 -12.28 3.56 2.13
C HIS A 117 -13.74 3.73 1.75
N TRP A 118 -14.19 3.03 0.72
CA TRP A 118 -15.58 3.10 0.28
C TRP A 118 -16.30 1.80 0.63
N VAL A 119 -17.41 1.94 1.33
CA VAL A 119 -18.36 0.88 1.61
C VAL A 119 -19.44 0.96 0.53
N VAL A 120 -19.49 -0.05 -0.33
CA VAL A 120 -20.39 -0.10 -1.48
C VAL A 120 -21.67 -0.82 -1.09
N GLN A 121 -22.81 -0.16 -1.33
CA GLN A 121 -24.15 -0.71 -1.09
C GLN A 121 -24.44 -1.09 0.39
N ASP A 122 -23.79 -0.45 1.35
CA ASP A 122 -24.11 -0.58 2.79
C ASP A 122 -24.08 0.77 3.52
N PRO A 123 -25.16 1.56 3.45
CA PRO A 123 -25.22 2.88 4.07
C PRO A 123 -25.20 2.82 5.61
N ASN A 124 -25.48 1.66 6.20
CA ASN A 124 -25.58 1.49 7.65
C ASN A 124 -24.36 0.81 8.26
N TYR A 125 -23.33 0.51 7.46
CA TYR A 125 -22.16 -0.22 7.94
C TYR A 125 -21.53 0.41 9.18
N PHE A 126 -21.22 1.71 9.12
CA PHE A 126 -20.60 2.43 10.24
C PHE A 126 -21.57 2.84 11.36
N ASN A 127 -22.88 2.65 11.17
CA ASN A 127 -23.84 2.74 12.29
C ASN A 127 -23.73 1.50 13.19
N LYS A 128 -23.30 0.37 12.62
CA LYS A 128 -23.20 -0.94 13.27
C LYS A 128 -21.78 -1.30 13.68
N HIS A 129 -20.78 -0.72 13.02
CA HIS A 129 -19.36 -1.06 13.22
C HIS A 129 -18.52 0.16 13.55
N ASP A 130 -17.50 -0.04 14.37
CA ASP A 130 -16.49 0.99 14.61
C ASP A 130 -15.68 1.26 13.35
N ASN A 131 -15.55 2.55 13.01
CA ASN A 131 -14.65 2.94 11.95
C ASN A 131 -13.20 2.72 12.39
N ARG A 132 -12.54 1.73 11.79
CA ARG A 132 -11.12 1.42 12.01
C ARG A 132 -10.23 1.85 10.83
N PHE A 133 -10.76 2.59 9.87
CA PHE A 133 -9.95 3.18 8.81
C PHE A 133 -9.10 4.33 9.36
N CYS A 134 -7.78 4.21 9.23
CA CYS A 134 -6.81 5.11 9.86
C CYS A 134 -6.38 6.26 8.95
N PHE A 135 -6.42 6.07 7.63
CA PHE A 135 -5.67 6.90 6.69
C PHE A 135 -6.50 7.94 5.94
N GLY A 136 -7.66 8.33 6.48
CA GLY A 136 -8.45 9.41 5.92
C GLY A 136 -9.95 9.26 6.11
N LYS A 137 -10.69 9.55 5.03
CA LYS A 137 -12.16 9.55 5.03
C LYS A 137 -12.72 8.24 4.48
N TYR A 138 -13.68 7.67 5.20
CA TYR A 138 -14.56 6.65 4.64
C TYR A 138 -15.75 7.30 3.93
N LYS A 139 -16.39 6.57 3.03
CA LYS A 139 -17.67 6.93 2.43
C LYS A 139 -18.53 5.69 2.23
N CYS A 140 -19.83 5.82 2.40
CA CYS A 140 -20.78 4.84 1.86
C CYS A 140 -21.24 5.34 0.49
N ILE A 141 -21.21 4.48 -0.53
CA ILE A 141 -21.65 4.84 -1.89
C ILE A 141 -22.58 3.76 -2.46
N PRO A 142 -23.57 4.13 -3.29
CA PRO A 142 -24.35 3.15 -4.05
C PRO A 142 -23.46 2.40 -5.04
N LEU A 143 -23.77 1.13 -5.31
CA LEU A 143 -23.06 0.35 -6.33
C LEU A 143 -23.13 1.01 -7.71
N SER A 144 -24.29 1.59 -8.06
CA SER A 144 -24.51 2.30 -9.32
C SER A 144 -23.62 3.53 -9.53
N SER A 145 -23.11 4.14 -8.45
CA SER A 145 -22.24 5.33 -8.51
C SER A 145 -20.76 4.99 -8.47
N LEU A 146 -20.39 3.72 -8.27
CA LEU A 146 -19.00 3.30 -8.04
C LEU A 146 -18.09 3.68 -9.21
N GLU A 147 -18.48 3.33 -10.44
CA GLU A 147 -17.66 3.58 -11.64
C GLU A 147 -17.44 5.09 -11.84
N GLU A 148 -18.49 5.91 -11.69
CA GLU A 148 -18.39 7.36 -11.81
C GLU A 148 -17.48 7.95 -10.72
N CYS A 149 -17.63 7.47 -9.47
CA CYS A 149 -16.77 7.89 -8.36
C CYS A 149 -15.30 7.55 -8.61
N LEU A 150 -15.01 6.33 -9.08
CA LEU A 150 -13.66 5.91 -9.45
C LEU A 150 -13.10 6.77 -10.60
N LYS A 151 -13.86 6.96 -11.68
CA LYS A 151 -13.44 7.81 -12.80
C LYS A 151 -13.15 9.23 -12.36
N LYS A 152 -14.01 9.81 -11.52
CA LYS A 152 -13.81 11.18 -10.99
C LYS A 152 -12.58 11.26 -10.09
N LEU A 153 -12.38 10.28 -9.22
CA LEU A 153 -11.23 10.21 -8.33
C LEU A 153 -9.92 10.06 -9.12
N LEU A 154 -9.90 9.19 -10.13
CA LEU A 154 -8.69 8.80 -10.87
C LEU A 154 -8.39 9.66 -12.10
N ARG A 155 -9.32 10.51 -12.54
CA ARG A 155 -9.13 11.43 -13.67
C ARG A 155 -7.81 12.23 -13.64
N PRO A 156 -7.39 12.84 -12.51
CA PRO A 156 -6.15 13.62 -12.47
C PRO A 156 -4.90 12.75 -12.29
N HIS A 157 -5.03 11.43 -12.20
CA HIS A 157 -3.97 10.51 -11.85
C HIS A 157 -3.59 9.65 -13.04
N TYR A 158 -2.65 10.12 -13.86
CA TYR A 158 -2.11 9.35 -14.96
C TYR A 158 -0.61 9.58 -15.15
N PRO A 159 0.12 8.55 -15.63
CA PRO A 159 -0.37 7.18 -15.85
C PRO A 159 -0.39 6.34 -14.57
N LEU A 160 -1.26 5.33 -14.57
CA LEU A 160 -1.55 4.49 -13.41
C LEU A 160 -0.73 3.20 -13.42
N ILE A 161 -0.08 2.87 -12.32
CA ILE A 161 0.44 1.55 -12.00
C ILE A 161 -0.46 0.98 -10.90
N LEU A 162 -1.19 -0.09 -11.21
CA LEU A 162 -2.06 -0.76 -10.23
C LEU A 162 -1.19 -1.57 -9.26
N VAL A 163 -1.43 -1.44 -7.97
CA VAL A 163 -0.75 -2.17 -6.90
C VAL A 163 -1.80 -2.93 -6.11
N VAL A 164 -1.58 -4.22 -5.93
CA VAL A 164 -2.48 -5.13 -5.21
C VAL A 164 -1.68 -6.08 -4.33
N HIS A 165 -2.33 -6.73 -3.38
CA HIS A 165 -1.73 -7.77 -2.56
C HIS A 165 -2.48 -9.09 -2.77
N GLY A 166 -2.11 -9.82 -3.83
CA GLY A 166 -2.85 -10.99 -4.32
C GLY A 166 -3.98 -10.61 -5.26
N ILE A 167 -3.69 -10.49 -6.56
CA ILE A 167 -4.56 -9.86 -7.58
C ILE A 167 -5.93 -10.52 -7.85
N SER A 168 -6.15 -11.74 -7.37
CA SER A 168 -7.23 -12.58 -7.88
C SER A 168 -8.63 -11.99 -7.65
N LEU A 169 -8.89 -11.44 -6.47
CA LEU A 169 -10.22 -11.01 -6.07
C LEU A 169 -10.62 -9.67 -6.69
N GLU A 170 -9.73 -8.67 -6.58
CA GLU A 170 -9.95 -7.32 -7.07
C GLU A 170 -10.23 -7.33 -8.58
N ARG A 171 -9.45 -8.15 -9.30
CA ARG A 171 -9.61 -8.28 -10.75
C ARG A 171 -10.96 -8.89 -11.12
N ILE A 172 -11.39 -9.94 -10.42
CA ILE A 172 -12.68 -10.61 -10.68
C ILE A 172 -13.83 -9.63 -10.42
N VAL A 173 -13.81 -8.91 -9.30
CA VAL A 173 -14.88 -7.97 -8.93
C VAL A 173 -14.96 -6.82 -9.94
N LEU A 174 -13.84 -6.17 -10.26
CA LEU A 174 -13.81 -5.08 -11.23
C LEU A 174 -14.25 -5.55 -12.64
N GLN A 175 -13.87 -6.76 -13.05
CA GLN A 175 -14.31 -7.36 -14.32
C GLN A 175 -15.81 -7.63 -14.35
N LYS A 176 -16.38 -8.25 -13.31
CA LYS A 176 -17.82 -8.51 -13.20
C LYS A 176 -18.63 -7.20 -13.26
N LEU A 177 -18.11 -6.13 -12.66
CA LEU A 177 -18.74 -4.80 -12.68
C LEU A 177 -18.44 -4.00 -13.96
N ASN A 178 -17.69 -4.56 -14.92
CA ASN A 178 -17.24 -3.89 -16.15
C ASN A 178 -16.48 -2.58 -15.90
N ILE A 179 -15.77 -2.47 -14.76
CA ILE A 179 -14.97 -1.31 -14.39
C ILE A 179 -13.56 -1.48 -14.95
N ARG A 180 -13.14 -0.53 -15.79
CA ARG A 180 -11.81 -0.54 -16.42
C ARG A 180 -10.94 0.59 -15.89
N LEU A 181 -9.87 0.24 -15.18
CA LEU A 181 -8.90 1.20 -14.62
C LEU A 181 -7.77 1.58 -15.61
N ASN A 182 -7.53 0.73 -16.62
CA ASN A 182 -6.49 0.92 -17.66
C ASN A 182 -5.08 1.27 -17.11
N PRO A 183 -4.51 0.48 -16.18
CA PRO A 183 -3.15 0.70 -15.70
C PRO A 183 -2.11 0.32 -16.76
N ILE A 184 -0.97 1.03 -16.80
CA ILE A 184 0.16 0.72 -17.68
C ILE A 184 0.94 -0.53 -17.21
N PHE A 185 0.91 -0.81 -15.91
CA PHE A 185 1.47 -2.00 -15.29
C PHE A 185 0.61 -2.39 -14.08
N THR A 186 0.66 -3.66 -13.71
CA THR A 186 0.12 -4.15 -12.44
C THR A 186 1.22 -4.81 -11.64
N ILE A 187 1.36 -4.43 -10.38
CA ILE A 187 2.30 -5.00 -9.43
C ILE A 187 1.51 -5.74 -8.35
N ASP A 188 1.67 -7.06 -8.33
CA ASP A 188 1.23 -7.89 -7.20
C ASP A 188 2.36 -7.97 -6.18
N THR A 189 2.14 -7.37 -5.01
CA THR A 189 3.15 -7.30 -3.94
C THR A 189 3.52 -8.67 -3.39
N THR A 190 2.63 -9.67 -3.47
CA THR A 190 2.95 -11.06 -3.07
C THR A 190 4.09 -11.63 -3.92
N LYS A 191 4.04 -11.40 -5.24
CA LYS A 191 5.05 -11.84 -6.20
C LYS A 191 6.28 -10.95 -6.21
N ALA A 192 6.09 -9.63 -6.11
CA ALA A 192 7.17 -8.66 -6.10
C ALA A 192 8.13 -8.86 -4.92
N ALA A 193 7.62 -9.33 -3.78
CA ALA A 193 8.40 -9.56 -2.56
C ALA A 193 9.27 -10.82 -2.62
N ARG A 194 8.91 -11.83 -3.42
CA ARG A 194 9.59 -13.14 -3.43
C ARG A 194 11.08 -13.02 -3.71
N TYR A 195 11.46 -12.28 -4.76
CA TYR A 195 12.87 -12.15 -5.13
C TYR A 195 13.67 -11.33 -4.10
N PRO A 196 13.24 -10.12 -3.69
CA PRO A 196 13.99 -9.34 -2.70
C PRO A 196 14.14 -10.05 -1.35
N LEU A 197 13.15 -10.84 -0.93
CA LEU A 197 13.15 -11.58 0.33
C LEU A 197 13.73 -13.00 0.22
N GLN A 198 13.97 -13.51 -0.98
CA GLN A 198 14.31 -14.92 -1.26
C GLN A 198 13.29 -15.91 -0.69
N GLU A 199 12.02 -15.59 -0.87
CA GLU A 199 10.91 -16.44 -0.44
C GLU A 199 10.34 -17.26 -1.58
N LEU A 200 10.16 -18.55 -1.33
CA LEU A 200 9.57 -19.49 -2.30
C LEU A 200 8.04 -19.34 -2.37
N HIS A 201 7.43 -18.83 -1.31
CA HIS A 201 5.98 -18.73 -1.15
C HIS A 201 5.52 -17.27 -1.12
N ASP A 202 4.23 -17.06 -1.40
CA ASP A 202 3.62 -15.75 -1.28
C ASP A 202 3.52 -15.34 0.19
N SER A 203 4.10 -14.20 0.52
CA SER A 203 3.96 -13.61 1.84
C SER A 203 2.59 -12.95 1.99
N THR A 204 1.95 -13.17 3.14
CA THR A 204 0.75 -12.42 3.52
C THR A 204 1.10 -10.96 3.82
N LEU A 205 0.11 -10.07 3.72
CA LEU A 205 0.34 -8.64 4.00
C LEU A 205 0.84 -8.45 5.42
N LYS A 206 0.21 -9.10 6.39
CA LYS A 206 0.62 -9.09 7.79
C LYS A 206 2.10 -9.45 7.96
N LYS A 207 2.56 -10.52 7.31
CA LYS A 207 3.95 -10.96 7.37
C LYS A 207 4.89 -9.90 6.77
N LEU A 208 4.57 -9.34 5.60
CA LEU A 208 5.37 -8.26 5.00
C LEU A 208 5.48 -7.05 5.93
N LEU A 209 4.38 -6.65 6.57
CA LEU A 209 4.40 -5.51 7.51
C LEU A 209 5.31 -5.78 8.71
N GLN A 210 5.33 -7.02 9.23
CA GLN A 210 6.24 -7.44 10.30
C GLN A 210 7.69 -7.43 9.84
N ASP A 211 8.02 -8.07 8.71
CA ASP A 211 9.39 -8.20 8.20
C ASP A 211 10.01 -6.85 7.80
N PHE A 212 9.17 -5.88 7.44
CA PHE A 212 9.57 -4.53 7.07
C PHE A 212 9.48 -3.52 8.20
N ASN A 213 9.09 -3.94 9.41
CA ASN A 213 8.85 -3.05 10.55
C ASN A 213 7.90 -1.89 10.21
N ILE A 214 6.89 -2.15 9.37
CA ILE A 214 5.86 -1.16 9.06
C ILE A 214 4.86 -1.15 10.23
N PRO A 215 4.62 -0.01 10.88
CA PRO A 215 3.68 0.05 12.00
C PRO A 215 2.27 -0.37 11.59
N PHE A 216 1.73 -1.38 12.27
CA PHE A 216 0.33 -1.79 12.16
C PHE A 216 -0.15 -2.33 13.51
N THR A 217 -1.47 -2.38 13.72
CA THR A 217 -2.06 -3.15 14.83
C THR A 217 -2.99 -4.20 14.24
N GLY A 218 -3.03 -5.39 14.85
CA GLY A 218 -3.72 -6.55 14.24
C GLY A 218 -5.19 -6.31 13.91
N GLY A 219 -5.88 -5.45 14.68
CA GLY A 219 -7.27 -5.08 14.43
C GLY A 219 -7.50 -4.09 13.29
N LEU A 220 -6.46 -3.64 12.58
CA LEU A 220 -6.54 -2.70 11.46
C LEU A 220 -6.46 -3.37 10.09
N LEU A 221 -6.05 -4.65 10.04
CA LEU A 221 -6.12 -5.47 8.84
C LEU A 221 -7.57 -5.93 8.60
N HIS A 222 -7.88 -6.36 7.38
CA HIS A 222 -9.24 -6.68 6.93
C HIS A 222 -10.14 -5.43 6.88
N PHE A 223 -9.51 -4.30 6.56
CA PHE A 223 -10.16 -3.05 6.22
C PHE A 223 -9.55 -2.61 4.91
N ALA A 224 -10.29 -2.78 3.83
CA ALA A 224 -9.77 -2.57 2.49
C ALA A 224 -8.96 -1.28 2.31
N GLY A 225 -9.40 -0.18 2.94
CA GLY A 225 -8.69 1.11 2.86
C GLY A 225 -7.33 1.11 3.58
N ASN A 226 -7.23 0.42 4.71
CA ASN A 226 -5.97 0.21 5.41
C ASN A 226 -5.08 -0.76 4.62
N ASP A 227 -5.63 -1.87 4.13
CA ASP A 227 -4.87 -2.89 3.42
C ASP A 227 -4.29 -2.36 2.10
N ALA A 228 -5.06 -1.57 1.34
CA ALA A 228 -4.56 -0.84 0.17
C ALA A 228 -3.43 0.14 0.52
N HIS A 229 -3.49 0.80 1.69
CA HIS A 229 -2.44 1.72 2.14
C HIS A 229 -1.18 0.96 2.53
N PHE A 230 -1.34 -0.11 3.31
CA PHE A 230 -0.27 -1.00 3.75
C PHE A 230 0.41 -1.70 2.57
N ALA A 231 -0.34 -2.08 1.52
CA ALA A 231 0.22 -2.63 0.30
C ALA A 231 1.20 -1.64 -0.39
N LEU A 232 0.87 -0.34 -0.43
CA LEU A 232 1.80 0.67 -0.95
C LEU A 232 3.03 0.86 -0.06
N ARG A 233 2.88 0.86 1.27
CA ARG A 233 4.03 0.91 2.19
C ARG A 233 4.93 -0.33 2.03
N ALA A 234 4.33 -1.51 1.93
CA ALA A 234 5.06 -2.75 1.67
C ALA A 234 5.79 -2.70 0.32
N LEU A 235 5.16 -2.16 -0.73
CA LEU A 235 5.80 -1.98 -2.04
C LEU A 235 7.07 -1.12 -1.97
N LEU A 236 7.05 -0.03 -1.21
CA LEU A 236 8.24 0.81 -0.99
C LEU A 236 9.36 0.00 -0.32
N MET A 237 9.04 -0.80 0.68
CA MET A 237 10.03 -1.63 1.38
C MET A 237 10.52 -2.82 0.55
N ILE A 238 9.70 -3.36 -0.34
CA ILE A 238 10.13 -4.35 -1.35
C ILE A 238 11.20 -3.72 -2.26
N ALA A 239 10.99 -2.50 -2.74
CA ALA A 239 11.98 -1.78 -3.54
C ALA A 239 13.28 -1.48 -2.75
N VAL A 240 13.17 -1.13 -1.46
CA VAL A 240 14.33 -0.95 -0.58
C VAL A 240 15.14 -2.24 -0.43
N ARG A 241 14.48 -3.38 -0.18
CA ARG A 241 15.16 -4.68 -0.07
C ARG A 241 15.83 -5.08 -1.38
N ASP A 242 15.15 -4.88 -2.50
CA ASP A 242 15.68 -5.19 -3.83
C ASP A 242 16.93 -4.34 -4.13
N ALA A 243 16.87 -3.02 -3.90
CA ALA A 243 18.02 -2.15 -4.13
C ALA A 243 19.22 -2.51 -3.24
N ARG A 244 19.01 -2.80 -1.96
CA ARG A 244 20.11 -3.22 -1.05
C ARG A 244 20.72 -4.56 -1.42
N ARG A 245 19.95 -5.43 -2.06
CA ARG A 245 20.42 -6.74 -2.51
C ARG A 245 21.27 -6.62 -3.78
N GLU A 246 20.90 -5.72 -4.68
CA GLU A 246 21.36 -5.72 -6.07
C GLU A 246 22.33 -4.59 -6.40
N LEU A 247 22.37 -3.54 -5.59
CA LEU A 247 23.22 -2.39 -5.80
C LEU A 247 24.32 -2.37 -4.73
N ASP A 248 25.56 -2.18 -5.18
CA ASP A 248 26.71 -2.02 -4.29
C ASP A 248 26.57 -0.74 -3.43
N ASP A 249 26.08 0.33 -4.04
CA ASP A 249 25.81 1.61 -3.38
C ASP A 249 24.33 1.77 -3.07
N THR A 250 24.02 2.10 -1.81
CA THR A 250 22.64 2.38 -1.39
C THR A 250 22.14 3.70 -2.00
N PRO A 251 21.07 3.69 -2.81
CA PRO A 251 20.54 4.93 -3.38
C PRO A 251 20.00 5.88 -2.30
N ALA A 252 20.16 7.19 -2.51
CA ALA A 252 19.69 8.22 -1.56
C ALA A 252 18.17 8.17 -1.28
N TRP A 253 17.38 7.60 -2.18
CA TRP A 253 15.93 7.44 -1.98
C TRP A 253 15.57 6.31 -1.02
N VAL A 254 16.50 5.40 -0.70
CA VAL A 254 16.22 4.27 0.20
C VAL A 254 15.76 4.76 1.56
N SER A 255 16.45 5.73 2.16
CA SER A 255 16.07 6.29 3.45
C SER A 255 14.71 7.01 3.40
N VAL A 256 14.36 7.61 2.27
CA VAL A 256 13.05 8.24 2.06
C VAL A 256 11.95 7.18 2.05
N PHE A 257 12.16 6.07 1.34
CA PHE A 257 11.17 5.01 1.24
C PHE A 257 10.96 4.32 2.59
N GLU A 258 12.03 4.08 3.33
CA GLU A 258 11.96 3.59 4.71
C GLU A 258 11.17 4.55 5.61
N ALA A 259 11.50 5.84 5.58
CA ALA A 259 10.82 6.85 6.39
C ALA A 259 9.31 6.92 6.08
N VAL A 260 8.92 6.87 4.80
CA VAL A 260 7.50 6.88 4.41
C VAL A 260 6.80 5.58 4.81
N ALA A 261 7.41 4.43 4.54
CA ALA A 261 6.79 3.13 4.82
C ALA A 261 6.64 2.87 6.33
N GLN A 262 7.68 3.21 7.10
CA GLN A 262 7.75 2.97 8.54
C GLN A 262 7.23 4.13 9.38
N ALA A 263 6.68 5.17 8.74
CA ALA A 263 6.09 6.29 9.45
C ALA A 263 5.04 5.81 10.46
N PRO A 264 4.94 6.45 11.64
CA PRO A 264 3.97 6.08 12.65
C PRO A 264 2.54 6.12 12.09
N LEU A 265 1.67 5.29 12.66
CA LEU A 265 0.26 5.35 12.33
C LEU A 265 -0.35 6.69 12.79
N PRO A 266 -1.28 7.26 12.03
CA PRO A 266 -2.09 8.35 12.54
C PRO A 266 -2.87 7.89 13.78
N PRO A 267 -3.27 8.82 14.68
CA PRO A 267 -4.08 8.48 15.83
C PRO A 267 -5.30 7.66 15.41
N ARG A 268 -5.44 6.46 15.97
CA ARG A 268 -6.54 5.57 15.59
C ARG A 268 -7.88 6.22 15.96
N PRO A 269 -8.93 6.04 15.14
CA PRO A 269 -10.27 6.44 15.56
C PRO A 269 -10.66 5.68 16.82
N LEU A 270 -11.28 6.38 17.77
CA LEU A 270 -11.81 5.78 18.99
C LEU A 270 -13.01 4.90 18.67
N THR A 271 -13.08 3.73 19.31
CA THR A 271 -14.26 2.84 19.26
C THR A 271 -15.46 3.49 19.94
N ARG A 272 -16.67 3.01 19.63
CA ARG A 272 -17.90 3.47 20.27
C ARG A 272 -17.83 3.28 21.79
N GLN A 273 -17.30 2.14 22.23
CA GLN A 273 -17.13 1.86 23.66
C GLN A 273 -16.16 2.85 24.32
N GLU A 274 -15.03 3.15 23.67
CA GLU A 274 -14.06 4.13 24.16
C GLU A 274 -14.63 5.54 24.22
N ARG A 275 -15.39 5.95 23.21
CA ARG A 275 -16.08 7.26 23.21
C ARG A 275 -17.06 7.36 24.38
N VAL A 276 -17.86 6.32 24.60
CA VAL A 276 -18.80 6.26 25.74
C VAL A 276 -18.05 6.29 27.07
N ALA A 277 -16.95 5.55 27.21
CA ALA A 277 -16.13 5.54 28.42
C ALA A 277 -15.51 6.92 28.70
N ILE A 278 -14.99 7.60 27.68
CA ILE A 278 -14.44 8.95 27.79
C ILE A 278 -15.53 9.96 28.18
N GLN A 279 -16.71 9.88 27.58
CA GLN A 279 -17.85 10.73 27.96
C GLN A 279 -18.27 10.50 29.42
N ARG A 280 -18.34 9.24 29.86
CA ARG A 280 -18.68 8.91 31.25
C ARG A 280 -17.64 9.44 32.24
N ARG A 281 -16.35 9.36 31.92
CA ARG A 281 -15.28 9.95 32.74
C ARG A 281 -15.42 11.47 32.81
N LYS A 282 -15.55 12.15 31.67
CA LYS A 282 -15.77 13.60 31.62
C LYS A 282 -16.98 14.06 32.43
N MET A 283 -18.10 13.34 32.38
CA MET A 283 -19.27 13.67 33.19
C MET A 283 -19.03 13.48 34.70
N LYS A 284 -18.26 12.46 35.10
CA LYS A 284 -17.88 12.28 36.50
C LYS A 284 -16.96 13.41 36.98
N ASP A 285 -15.98 13.78 36.17
CA ASP A 285 -15.03 14.85 36.49
C ASP A 285 -15.76 16.21 36.62
N LEU A 286 -16.73 16.49 35.73
CA LEU A 286 -17.55 17.70 35.80
C LEU A 286 -18.37 17.77 37.09
N LYS A 287 -19.05 16.67 37.46
CA LYS A 287 -19.82 16.58 38.71
C LYS A 287 -18.95 16.78 39.94
N GLN A 288 -17.76 16.18 39.97
CA GLN A 288 -16.82 16.37 41.08
C GLN A 288 -16.34 17.82 41.18
N LEU A 289 -16.16 18.51 40.07
CA LEU A 289 -15.77 19.92 40.04
C LEU A 289 -16.90 20.84 40.55
N GLU A 290 -18.15 20.56 40.17
CA GLU A 290 -19.34 21.27 40.66
C GLU A 290 -19.55 21.08 42.16
N GLU A 291 -19.44 19.83 42.64
CA GLU A 291 -19.54 19.52 44.07
C GLU A 291 -18.43 20.16 44.91
N LYS A 292 -17.25 20.40 44.33
CA LYS A 292 -16.14 21.07 45.01
C LYS A 292 -16.38 22.58 45.08
N ARG A 293 -16.86 23.19 44.00
CA ARG A 293 -17.25 24.62 43.96
C ARG A 293 -18.44 24.96 44.87
N ALA A 294 -19.33 24.00 45.14
CA ALA A 294 -20.45 24.21 46.05
C ALA A 294 -20.05 24.10 47.54
N ARG A 295 -18.81 23.70 47.86
CA ARG A 295 -18.29 23.58 49.22
C ARG A 295 -17.33 24.70 49.61
N ASP A 296 -16.94 25.52 48.64
CA ASP A 296 -16.12 26.74 48.82
C ASP A 296 -17.04 27.97 48.86
#